data_AF-T1EJU2-F1
#
_entry.id   AF-T1EJU2-F1
#
_cell.length_a   1.000
_cell.length_b   1.000
_cell.length_c   1.000
_cell.angle_alpha   90.00
_cell.angle_beta   90.00
_cell.angle_gamma   90.00
#
_symmetry.space_group_name_H-M   'P 1'
#
loop_
_entity.id
_entity.type
_entity.pdbx_description
1 polymer ?
#
loop_
_entity_poly.entity_id
_entity_poly.type
_entity_poly.pdbx_seq_one_letter_code
_entity_poly.pdbx_strand_id
1 'polypeptide(L)' 'ISVCYKEPYKVVESGNIGFTLPIDIHLKNEGHPKVVRFVYTMFWGVTEWVEYERCEGITFENPSLNFYEKLLQAATV' A
#
# COMPACT_ATOMS: atom_id res chain seq x y z
N ILE A 1 11.21 -10.20 -5.69
CA ILE A 1 10.80 -9.17 -4.71
C ILE A 1 10.86 -7.84 -5.43
N SER A 2 9.71 -7.18 -5.61
CA SER A 2 9.64 -5.88 -6.29
C SER A 2 9.56 -4.79 -5.23
N VAL A 3 10.37 -3.73 -5.39
CA VAL A 3 10.42 -2.60 -4.45
C VAL A 3 10.23 -1.29 -5.21
N CYS A 4 9.27 -0.49 -4.78
CA CYS A 4 8.99 0.83 -5.34
C CYS A 4 9.39 1.91 -4.34
N TYR A 5 10.47 2.65 -4.62
CA TYR A 5 10.94 3.73 -3.75
C TYR A 5 10.34 5.11 -4.07
N LYS A 6 9.70 5.24 -5.25
CA LYS A 6 9.07 6.47 -5.72
C LYS A 6 7.82 6.15 -6.53
N GLU A 7 6.97 7.15 -6.69
CA GLU A 7 5.76 7.06 -7.50
C GLU A 7 6.06 6.82 -8.99
N PRO A 8 5.13 6.18 -9.73
CA PRO A 8 3.99 5.43 -9.22
C PRO A 8 4.42 4.13 -8.51
N TYR A 9 3.84 3.84 -7.34
CA TYR A 9 4.07 2.59 -6.60
C TYR A 9 3.28 1.44 -7.23
N LYS A 10 3.75 0.94 -8.38
CA LYS A 10 3.07 -0.10 -9.15
C LYS A 10 4.01 -1.20 -9.64
N VAL A 11 3.46 -2.40 -9.77
CA VAL A 11 4.10 -3.56 -10.39
C VAL A 11 3.20 -4.02 -11.53
N VAL A 12 3.78 -4.23 -12.71
CA VAL A 12 3.10 -4.76 -13.88
C VAL A 12 3.75 -6.08 -14.24
N GLU A 13 2.96 -7.14 -14.28
CA GLU A 13 3.44 -8.50 -14.52
C GLU A 13 2.44 -9.28 -15.37
N SER A 14 2.91 -10.39 -15.92
CA SER A 14 2.08 -11.38 -16.62
C SER A 14 2.12 -12.72 -15.87
N GLY A 15 1.01 -13.45 -15.86
CA GLY A 15 0.92 -14.75 -15.19
C GLY A 15 -0.41 -15.45 -15.49
N ASN A 16 -0.64 -16.58 -14.83
CA ASN A 16 -1.75 -17.50 -15.17
C ASN A 16 -2.64 -17.92 -13.99
N ILE A 17 -2.30 -17.58 -12.74
CA ILE A 17 -3.08 -17.94 -11.55
C ILE A 17 -3.09 -16.84 -10.49
N GLY A 18 -4.26 -16.58 -9.90
CA GLY A 18 -4.38 -15.64 -8.79
C GLY A 18 -3.59 -16.11 -7.57
N PHE A 19 -3.18 -15.16 -6.74
CA PHE A 19 -2.42 -15.44 -5.53
C PHE A 19 -2.61 -14.34 -4.49
N THR A 20 -2.25 -14.66 -3.26
CA THR A 20 -2.21 -13.70 -2.16
C THR A 20 -0.87 -12.96 -2.18
N LEU A 21 -0.92 -11.66 -2.39
CA LEU A 21 0.23 -10.76 -2.45
C LEU A 21 0.34 -9.96 -1.14
N PRO A 22 1.37 -10.21 -0.31
CA PRO A 22 1.73 -9.30 0.78
C PRO A 22 2.28 -7.98 0.20
N ILE A 23 1.74 -6.85 0.64
CA ILE A 23 2.17 -5.51 0.27
C ILE A 23 2.60 -4.79 1.54
N ASP A 24 3.88 -4.47 1.64
CA ASP A 24 4.46 -3.72 2.76
C ASP A 24 4.62 -2.24 2.39
N ILE A 25 3.91 -1.38 3.11
CA ILE A 25 4.06 0.07 3.00
C ILE A 25 5.02 0.54 4.09
N HIS A 26 6.21 0.96 3.67
CA HIS A 26 7.22 1.51 4.57
C HIS A 26 6.96 3.00 4.82
N LEU A 27 6.79 3.35 6.09
CA LEU A 27 6.47 4.70 6.54
C LEU A 27 7.75 5.49 6.80
N LYS A 28 7.74 6.80 6.49
CA LYS A 28 8.77 7.75 6.93
C LYS A 28 8.59 8.15 8.40
N ASN A 29 8.38 7.14 9.26
CA ASN A 29 8.20 7.25 10.69
C ASN A 29 9.46 6.73 11.41
N GLU A 30 9.99 7.52 12.34
CA GLU A 30 11.14 7.11 13.16
C GLU A 30 10.70 6.17 14.30
N GLY A 31 9.46 6.34 14.79
CA GLY A 31 8.84 5.51 15.81
C GLY A 31 8.16 4.25 15.25
N HIS A 32 7.18 3.73 15.98
CA HIS A 32 6.33 2.61 15.54
C HIS A 32 4.94 3.11 15.14
N PRO A 33 4.28 2.48 14.14
CA PRO A 33 4.82 1.45 13.25
C PRO A 33 5.71 2.04 12.14
N LYS A 34 6.69 1.25 11.66
CA LYS A 34 7.54 1.58 10.50
C LYS A 34 7.03 0.99 9.18
N VAL A 35 6.21 -0.06 9.28
CA VAL A 35 5.65 -0.79 8.14
C VAL A 35 4.19 -1.08 8.44
N VAL A 36 3.33 -0.89 7.45
CA VAL A 36 1.96 -1.40 7.45
C VAL A 36 1.86 -2.47 6.36
N ARG A 37 1.42 -3.66 6.72
CA ARG A 37 1.28 -4.79 5.80
C ARG A 37 -0.17 -4.99 5.41
N PHE A 38 -0.43 -5.02 4.11
CA PHE A 38 -1.68 -5.47 3.52
C PHE A 38 -1.50 -6.84 2.90
N VAL A 39 -2.53 -7.67 3.01
CA VAL A 39 -2.61 -8.94 2.31
C VAL A 39 -3.64 -8.75 1.19
N TYR A 40 -3.15 -8.62 -0.03
CA TYR A 40 -3.94 -8.33 -1.21
C TYR A 40 -4.24 -9.60 -1.99
N THR A 41 -5.49 -9.85 -2.32
CA THR A 41 -5.87 -11.00 -3.16
C THR A 41 -5.82 -10.55 -4.61
N MET A 42 -4.79 -10.98 -5.35
CA MET A 42 -4.75 -10.81 -6.80
C MET A 42 -5.51 -11.96 -7.44
N PHE A 43 -6.65 -11.67 -8.06
CA PHE A 43 -7.49 -12.65 -8.73
C PHE A 43 -7.61 -12.33 -10.22
N TRP A 44 -7.87 -13.36 -11.03
CA TRP A 44 -8.11 -13.22 -12.46
C TRP A 44 -9.60 -13.26 -12.77
N GLY A 45 -10.02 -12.40 -13.69
CA GLY A 45 -11.33 -12.51 -14.32
C GLY A 45 -11.30 -13.69 -15.29
N VAL A 46 -12.29 -14.57 -15.18
CA VAL A 46 -12.38 -15.77 -16.04
C VAL A 46 -12.82 -15.39 -17.46
N THR A 47 -13.64 -14.34 -17.59
CA THR A 47 -14.27 -13.93 -18.85
C THR A 47 -14.10 -12.45 -19.19
N GLU A 48 -13.71 -11.62 -18.23
CA GLU A 48 -13.62 -10.17 -18.39
C GLU A 48 -12.35 -9.59 -17.74
N TRP A 49 -11.96 -8.40 -18.18
CA TRP A 49 -10.91 -7.63 -17.53
C TRP A 49 -11.32 -7.27 -16.11
N VAL A 50 -10.39 -7.40 -15.17
CA VAL A 50 -10.64 -7.04 -13.78
C VAL A 50 -10.12 -5.63 -13.54
N GLU A 51 -11.04 -4.74 -13.16
CA GLU A 51 -10.72 -3.48 -12.50
C GLU A 51 -11.22 -3.59 -11.06
N TYR A 52 -10.31 -3.44 -10.10
CA TYR A 52 -10.61 -3.60 -8.67
C TYR A 52 -9.84 -2.58 -7.86
N GLU A 53 -10.56 -1.86 -6.99
CA GLU A 53 -10.02 -0.88 -6.07
C GLU A 53 -10.35 -1.28 -4.62
N ARG A 54 -9.39 -1.07 -3.72
CA ARG A 54 -9.53 -1.32 -2.29
C ARG A 54 -9.03 -0.11 -1.51
N CYS A 55 -9.94 0.51 -0.75
CA CYS A 55 -9.63 1.64 0.11
C CYS A 55 -9.40 1.18 1.54
N GLU A 56 -8.33 1.66 2.17
CA GLU A 56 -7.93 1.29 3.54
C GLU A 56 -7.83 2.53 4.42
N GLY A 57 -8.53 2.52 5.55
CA GLY A 57 -8.43 3.55 6.59
C GLY A 57 -7.37 3.17 7.61
N ILE A 58 -6.36 4.02 7.79
CA ILE A 58 -5.30 3.80 8.78
C ILE A 58 -5.33 4.92 9.82
N THR A 59 -5.40 4.54 11.09
CA THR A 59 -5.33 5.47 12.21
C THR A 59 -3.98 5.31 12.91
N PHE A 60 -3.29 6.43 13.12
CA PHE A 60 -2.08 6.49 13.93
C PHE A 60 -2.41 7.19 15.24
N GLU A 61 -2.30 6.47 16.35
CA GLU A 61 -2.53 7.01 17.69
C GLU A 61 -1.27 7.71 18.21
N ASN A 62 -1.42 8.95 18.68
CA ASN A 62 -0.33 9.75 19.24
C ASN A 62 0.97 9.74 18.40
N PRO A 63 0.91 10.05 17.09
CA PRO A 63 2.10 10.09 16.25
C PRO A 63 3.09 11.13 16.77
N SER A 64 4.39 10.92 16.52
CA SER A 64 5.38 11.97 16.77
C SER A 64 5.07 13.21 15.92
N LEU A 65 5.41 14.39 16.40
CA LEU A 65 5.13 15.66 15.70
C LEU A 65 5.63 15.63 14.24
N ASN A 66 6.86 15.18 14.01
CA ASN A 66 7.46 15.03 12.68
C ASN A 66 6.67 14.07 11.78
N PHE A 67 6.14 12.97 12.32
CA PHE A 67 5.35 12.03 11.53
C PHE A 67 3.94 12.58 11.26
N TYR A 68 3.32 13.23 12.24
CA TYR A 68 2.04 13.91 12.11
C TYR A 68 2.05 14.98 11.02
N GLU A 69 3.09 15.82 10.97
CA GLU A 69 3.25 16.83 9.92
C GLU A 69 3.34 16.21 8.51
N LYS A 70 4.05 15.09 8.35
CA LYS A 70 4.11 14.35 7.07
C LYS A 70 2.75 13.78 6.67
N LEU A 71 1.97 13.28 7.64
CA LEU A 71 0.62 12.78 7.39
C LEU A 71 -0.33 13.90 6.93
N LEU A 72 -0.27 15.08 7.57
CA LEU A 72 -1.07 16.23 7.17
C LEU A 72 -0.71 16.73 5.76
N GLN A 73 0.58 16.77 5.43
CA GLN A 73 1.03 17.13 4.07
C GLN A 73 0.48 16.15 3.02
N ALA A 74 0.39 14.87 3.33
CA ALA A 74 -0.17 13.86 2.44
C ALA A 74 -1.70 13.89 2.35
N ALA A 75 -2.38 14.32 3.43
CA ALA A 75 -3.84 14.45 3.47
C ALA A 75 -4.36 15.72 2.78
N THR A 76 -3.49 16.69 2.52
CA THR A 76 -3.85 17.94 1.83
C THR A 76 -3.70 17.73 0.32
N VAL A 77 -4.68 17.06 -0.29
CA VAL A 77 -4.90 16.97 -1.74
C VAL A 77 -6.36 17.22 -2.05
#